data_AF-A0A7W1WKF6-F1
#
_entry.id   AF-A0A7W1WKF6-F1
#
_cell.length_a   1.000
_cell.length_b   1.000
_cell.length_c   1.000
_cell.angle_alpha   90.00
_cell.angle_beta   90.00
_cell.angle_gamma   90.00
#
_symmetry.space_group_name_H-M   'P 1'
#
loop_
_entity.id
_entity.type
_entity.pdbx_description
1 polymer ?
#
loop_
_entity_poly.entity_id
_entity_poly.type
_entity_poly.pdbx_seq_one_letter_code
_entity_poly.pdbx_strand_id
1 'polypeptide(L)' 'MTTRRAVDNSKALDAFIAAKAEIDVMLERLKALSDDHFETHPDEIHWGHVGTLKHYAGLLRQITDSAFKEGEHA' A
#
# COMPACT_ATOMS: atom_id res chain seq x y z
N MET A 1 22.42 -15.97 38.40
CA MET A 1 21.43 -16.20 37.32
C MET A 1 20.68 -14.90 37.10
N THR A 2 21.06 -14.13 36.08
CA THR A 2 20.37 -12.88 35.75
C THR A 2 19.28 -13.24 34.75
N THR A 3 18.03 -13.28 35.21
CA THR A 3 16.88 -13.50 34.33
C THR A 3 16.79 -12.32 33.35
N ARG A 4 17.19 -12.56 32.10
CA ARG A 4 16.92 -11.67 30.97
C ARG A 4 15.41 -11.55 30.87
N ARG A 5 14.85 -10.45 31.37
CA ARG A 5 13.43 -10.11 31.19
C ARG A 5 13.18 -10.13 29.69
N ALA A 6 12.46 -11.13 29.20
CA ALA A 6 11.99 -11.12 27.82
C ALA A 6 11.22 -9.82 27.65
N VAL A 7 11.64 -8.97 26.72
CA VAL A 7 10.89 -7.76 26.43
C VAL A 7 9.57 -8.21 25.83
N ASP A 8 8.48 -8.02 26.57
CA ASP A 8 7.12 -8.30 26.11
C ASP A 8 6.80 -7.40 24.91
N ASN A 9 7.07 -7.91 23.71
CA ASN A 9 6.79 -7.23 22.44
C ASN A 9 5.32 -7.34 22.02
N SER A 10 4.44 -7.87 22.89
CA SER A 10 3.03 -8.10 22.58
C SER A 10 2.31 -6.85 22.09
N LYS A 11 2.57 -5.69 22.69
CA LYS A 11 2.00 -4.40 22.26
C LYS A 11 2.50 -3.96 20.88
N ALA A 12 3.78 -4.19 20.58
CA ALA A 12 4.35 -3.85 19.28
C ALA A 12 3.82 -4.80 18.19
N LEU A 13 3.63 -6.07 18.52
CA LEU A 13 3.04 -7.06 17.62
C LEU A 13 1.58 -6.73 17.30
N ASP A 14 0.78 -6.38 18.31
CA ASP A 14 -0.60 -5.95 18.12
C ASP A 14 -0.69 -4.71 17.23
N ALA A 15 0.11 -3.68 17.50
CA ALA A 15 0.19 -2.47 16.68
C ALA A 15 0.62 -2.78 15.24
N PHE A 16 1.57 -3.70 15.04
CA PHE A 16 2.00 -4.12 13.71
C PHE A 16 0.88 -4.85 12.95
N ILE A 17 0.15 -5.76 13.59
CA ILE A 17 -0.97 -6.47 12.98
C ILE A 17 -2.08 -5.48 12.60
N ALA A 18 -2.40 -4.53 13.48
CA ALA A 18 -3.38 -3.49 13.21
C ALA A 18 -2.97 -2.63 12.01
N ALA A 19 -1.72 -2.17 11.96
CA ALA A 19 -1.19 -1.39 10.85
C ALA A 19 -1.19 -2.19 9.53
N LYS A 20 -0.83 -3.47 9.56
CA LYS A 20 -0.89 -4.35 8.39
C LYS A 20 -2.34 -4.50 7.90
N ALA A 21 -3.28 -4.75 8.80
CA ALA A 21 -4.69 -4.91 8.44
C ALA A 21 -5.27 -3.64 7.81
N GLU A 22 -4.88 -2.46 8.28
CA GLU A 22 -5.25 -1.19 7.65
C GLU A 22 -4.72 -1.09 6.21
N ILE A 23 -3.46 -1.45 5.98
CA ILE A 23 -2.86 -1.48 4.63
C ILE A 23 -3.58 -2.49 3.74
N ASP A 24 -3.85 -3.70 4.23
CA ASP A 24 -4.56 -4.74 3.47
C ASP A 24 -5.93 -4.22 3.00
N VAL A 25 -6.71 -3.59 3.89
CA VAL A 25 -8.01 -2.99 3.56
C VAL A 25 -7.88 -1.91 2.49
N MET A 26 -6.87 -1.04 2.57
CA MET A 26 -6.64 -0.01 1.55
C MET A 26 -6.30 -0.62 0.18
N LEU A 27 -5.48 -1.67 0.16
CA LEU A 27 -5.12 -2.38 -1.07
C LEU A 27 -6.33 -3.10 -1.68
N GLU A 28 -7.16 -3.73 -0.86
CA GLU A 28 -8.41 -4.38 -1.32
C GLU A 28 -9.37 -3.37 -1.95
N ARG A 29 -9.52 -2.18 -1.37
CA ARG A 29 -10.35 -1.11 -1.94
C ARG A 29 -9.83 -0.62 -3.28
N LEU A 30 -8.50 -0.43 -3.40
CA LEU A 30 -7.86 -0.07 -4.66
C LEU A 30 -8.03 -1.13 -5.74
N LYS A 31 -7.94 -2.41 -5.36
CA LYS A 31 -8.18 -3.53 -6.26
C LYS A 31 -9.62 -3.55 -6.75
N ALA A 32 -10.60 -3.45 -5.84
CA ALA A 32 -12.01 -3.40 -6.21
C ALA A 32 -12.33 -2.22 -7.15
N LEU A 33 -11.73 -1.05 -6.89
CA LEU A 33 -11.85 0.10 -7.78
C LEU A 33 -11.24 -0.17 -9.16
N SER A 34 -10.10 -0.87 -9.24
CA SER A 34 -9.51 -1.28 -10.51
C SER A 34 -10.37 -2.30 -11.26
N ASP A 35 -10.99 -3.27 -10.57
CA ASP A 35 -11.93 -4.23 -11.17
C ASP A 35 -13.16 -3.50 -11.74
N ASP A 36 -13.61 -2.42 -11.10
CA ASP A 36 -14.67 -1.52 -11.58
C ASP A 36 -14.18 -0.44 -12.57
N HIS A 37 -13.01 -0.64 -13.20
CA HIS A 37 -12.44 0.28 -14.20
C HIS A 37 -12.26 1.73 -13.70
N PHE A 38 -12.00 1.88 -12.40
CA PHE A 38 -11.94 3.17 -11.71
C PHE A 38 -13.22 3.99 -11.88
N GLU A 39 -14.38 3.33 -11.85
CA GLU A 39 -15.71 3.95 -11.98
C GLU A 39 -15.83 4.80 -13.26
N THR A 40 -15.06 4.47 -14.30
CA THR A 40 -15.00 5.25 -15.55
C THR A 40 -15.57 4.44 -16.71
N HIS A 41 -16.52 5.01 -17.44
CA HIS A 41 -17.02 4.39 -18.68
C HIS A 41 -16.08 4.65 -19.86
N PRO A 42 -15.98 3.72 -20.83
CA PRO A 42 -15.07 3.87 -21.96
C PRO A 42 -15.35 5.12 -22.83
N ASP A 43 -16.62 5.53 -22.94
CA ASP A 43 -17.03 6.69 -23.75
C ASP A 43 -16.68 8.06 -23.13
N GLU A 44 -16.39 8.11 -21.83
CA GLU A 44 -16.01 9.34 -21.11
C GLU A 44 -14.49 9.45 -20.88
N ILE A 45 -13.71 8.41 -21.22
CA ILE A 45 -12.26 8.42 -21.03
C ILE A 45 -11.60 9.52 -21.87
N HIS A 46 -10.84 10.37 -21.20
CA HIS A 46 -9.99 11.39 -21.79
C HIS A 46 -8.61 11.45 -21.12
N TRP A 47 -7.68 12.22 -21.69
CA TRP A 47 -6.30 12.34 -21.18
C TRP A 47 -6.18 12.75 -19.71
N GLY A 48 -7.13 13.52 -19.18
CA GLY A 48 -7.22 13.79 -17.73
C GLY A 48 -7.35 12.52 -16.87
N HIS A 49 -8.21 11.55 -17.23
CA HIS A 49 -8.32 10.26 -16.52
C HIS A 49 -7.01 9.48 -16.59
N VAL A 50 -6.36 9.47 -17.76
CA VAL A 50 -5.03 8.85 -17.94
C VAL A 50 -4.00 9.49 -17.02
N GLY A 51 -4.03 10.82 -16.86
CA GLY A 51 -3.17 11.56 -15.94
C GLY A 51 -3.39 11.15 -14.48
N THR A 52 -4.65 11.04 -14.05
CA THR A 52 -5.01 10.58 -12.70
C THR A 52 -4.51 9.16 -12.42
N LEU A 53 -4.71 8.22 -13.35
CA LEU A 53 -4.22 6.85 -13.17
C LEU A 53 -2.69 6.76 -13.14
N LYS A 54 -1.99 7.56 -13.97
CA LYS A 54 -0.53 7.66 -13.90
C LYS A 54 -0.04 8.20 -12.56
N HIS A 55 -0.77 9.15 -11.97
CA HIS A 55 -0.44 9.66 -10.64
C HIS A 55 -0.58 8.57 -9.57
N TYR A 56 -1.69 7.83 -9.55
CA TYR A 56 -1.89 6.71 -8.61
C TYR A 56 -0.83 5.61 -8.79
N ALA A 57 -0.53 5.24 -10.03
CA ALA A 57 0.54 4.27 -10.31
C ALA A 57 1.91 4.75 -9.81
N GLY A 58 2.20 6.06 -9.92
CA GLY A 58 3.44 6.65 -9.39
C GLY A 58 3.54 6.55 -7.87
N LEU A 59 2.45 6.80 -7.15
CA LEU A 59 2.40 6.66 -5.69
C LEU A 59 2.59 5.21 -5.24
N LEU A 60 1.88 4.27 -5.87
CA LEU A 60 2.02 2.84 -5.58
C LEU A 60 3.45 2.35 -5.85
N ARG A 61 4.06 2.81 -6.94
CA ARG A 61 5.46 2.51 -7.25
C ARG A 61 6.41 3.05 -6.19
N GLN A 62 6.27 4.30 -5.76
CA GLN A 62 7.11 4.86 -4.70
C GLN A 62 7.01 4.07 -3.38
N ILE A 63 5.81 3.62 -3.00
CA ILE A 63 5.60 2.78 -1.82
C ILE A 63 6.29 1.42 -1.99
N THR A 64 6.16 0.82 -3.17
CA THR A 64 6.76 -0.48 -3.51
C THR A 64 8.29 -0.40 -3.50
N ASP A 65 8.86 0.57 -4.22
CA ASP A 65 10.31 0.81 -4.27
C ASP A 65 10.89 1.01 -2.86
N SER A 66 10.17 1.75 -2.00
CA SER A 66 10.57 1.97 -0.60
C SER A 66 10.50 0.68 0.24
N ALA A 67 9.51 -0.17 0.00
CA ALA A 67 9.34 -1.43 0.72
C ALA A 67 10.38 -2.49 0.30
N PHE A 68 10.77 -2.51 -0.97
CA PHE A 68 11.69 -3.50 -1.54
C PHE A 68 13.15 -3.01 -1.65
N LYS A 69 13.41 -1.74 -1.31
CA LYS A 69 14.73 -1.08 -1.44
C LYS A 69 15.27 -1.08 -2.87
N GLU A 70 14.39 -1.14 -3.87
CA GLU A 70 14.77 -1.16 -5.30
C GLU A 70 15.37 0.17 -5.78
N GLY A 71 15.40 1.19 -4.91
CA GLY A 71 16.09 2.47 -5.12
C GLY A 71 17.53 2.58 -4.57
N GLU A 72 18.07 1.56 -3.88
CA GLU A 72 19.45 1.59 -3.33
C GLU A 72 20.50 0.90 -4.24
N HIS A 73 20.14 0.54 -5.48
CA HIS A 73 21.07 0.03 -6.50
C HIS A 73 20.94 0.79 -7.82
N ALA A 74 21.41 2.02 -7.86
CA ALA A 74 21.75 2.76 -9.09
C ALA A 74 22.99 3.62 -8.86
#